data_AF-A0A967K9G5-F1
#
_entry.id   AF-A0A967K9G5-F1
#
_cell.length_a   1.000
_cell.length_b   1.000
_cell.length_c   1.000
_cell.angle_alpha   90.00
_cell.angle_beta   90.00
_cell.angle_gamma   90.00
#
_symmetry.space_group_name_H-M   'P 1'
#
loop_
_entity.id
_entity.type
_entity.pdbx_description
1 polymer ?
#
loop_
_entity_poly.entity_id
_entity_poly.type
_entity_poly.pdbx_seq_one_letter_code
_entity_poly.pdbx_strand_id
1 'polypeptide(L)'
;MQEELVIAQLIGSCRQTESRRMVDSLQKNWQASIRKNEERIERYVRVRGRMELADSAFLQTANWSKAMLAANQHYLNKQIVPMPCPAEYNFYFTHDVLLTDLGAVVFDSQRVKNDLLYLRSLTQSDSVLP
;
A
#
# COMPACT_ATOMS: atom_id res chain seq x y z
N MET A 1 8.73 35.34 14.00
CA MET A 1 8.60 34.04 13.29
C MET A 1 9.99 33.63 12.90
N GLN A 2 10.43 32.42 13.26
CA GLN A 2 11.68 31.87 12.71
C GLN A 2 11.44 31.56 11.23
N GLU A 3 12.36 31.97 10.37
CA GLU A 3 12.40 31.50 8.99
C GLU A 3 12.83 30.03 8.99
N GLU A 4 12.04 29.17 8.36
CA GLU A 4 12.31 27.74 8.23
C GLU A 4 12.79 27.45 6.80
N LEU A 5 13.99 26.88 6.68
CA LEU A 5 14.53 26.41 5.40
C LEU A 5 14.19 24.93 5.23
N VAL A 6 13.37 24.60 4.23
CA VAL A 6 13.02 23.21 3.88
C VAL A 6 13.72 22.80 2.60
N ILE A 7 14.54 21.75 2.68
CA ILE A 7 15.15 21.09 1.52
C ILE A 7 14.41 19.77 1.29
N ALA A 8 13.78 19.61 0.12
CA ALA A 8 13.04 18.40 -0.25
C ALA A 8 13.68 17.71 -1.46
N GLN A 9 13.87 16.39 -1.36
CA GLN A 9 14.30 15.54 -2.47
C GLN A 9 13.11 14.70 -2.94
N LEU A 10 12.72 14.85 -4.20
CA LEU A 10 11.64 14.05 -4.80
C LEU A 10 12.26 13.05 -5.79
N ILE A 11 12.04 11.77 -5.54
CA ILE A 11 12.54 10.67 -6.37
C ILE A 11 11.35 10.01 -7.06
N GLY A 12 11.44 9.84 -8.37
CA GLY A 12 10.41 9.20 -9.17
C GLY A 12 10.85 8.96 -10.61
N SER A 13 10.01 8.29 -11.38
CA SER A 13 10.23 8.04 -12.81
C SER A 13 9.09 8.64 -13.64
N CYS A 14 9.41 9.13 -14.82
CA CYS A 14 8.43 9.62 -15.80
C CYS A 14 8.98 9.43 -17.21
N ARG A 15 8.11 9.55 -18.22
CA ARG A 15 8.59 9.64 -19.60
C ARG A 15 9.31 10.96 -19.80
N GLN A 16 10.35 10.95 -20.64
CA GLN A 16 11.13 12.17 -20.91
C GLN A 16 10.24 13.33 -21.39
N THR A 17 9.24 13.03 -22.21
CA THR A 17 8.23 13.98 -22.73
C THR A 17 7.35 14.62 -21.66
N GLU A 18 7.24 14.01 -20.48
CA GLU A 18 6.38 14.46 -19.38
C GLU A 18 7.16 15.15 -18.25
N SER A 19 8.49 15.07 -18.28
CA SER A 19 9.40 15.48 -17.20
C SER A 19 9.15 16.91 -16.68
N ARG A 20 9.10 17.91 -17.56
CA ARG A 20 8.86 19.32 -17.15
C ARG A 20 7.51 19.49 -16.45
N ARG A 21 6.45 18.94 -17.05
CA ARG A 21 5.10 18.98 -16.46
C ARG A 21 5.06 18.30 -15.09
N MET A 22 5.77 17.18 -14.93
CA MET A 22 5.87 16.47 -13.66
C MET A 22 6.58 17.29 -12.59
N VAL A 23 7.72 17.91 -12.92
CA VAL A 23 8.46 18.80 -12.01
C VAL A 23 7.58 19.97 -11.56
N ASP A 24 6.93 20.67 -12.52
CA ASP A 24 6.06 21.82 -12.22
C ASP A 24 4.87 21.43 -11.32
N SER A 25 4.31 20.25 -11.55
CA SER A 25 3.21 19.73 -10.75
C SER A 25 3.67 19.38 -9.34
N LEU A 26 4.79 18.67 -9.20
CA LEU A 26 5.33 18.21 -7.92
C LEU A 26 5.78 19.39 -7.05
N GLN A 27 6.46 20.38 -7.62
CA GLN A 27 6.91 21.56 -6.89
C GLN A 27 5.74 22.29 -6.19
N LYS A 28 4.57 22.32 -6.83
CA LYS A 28 3.37 22.98 -6.29
C LYS A 28 2.57 22.12 -5.31
N ASN A 29 2.65 20.80 -5.44
CA ASN A 29 1.66 19.90 -4.84
C ASN A 29 2.23 18.78 -3.96
N TRP A 30 3.56 18.65 -3.81
CA TRP A 30 4.15 17.51 -3.09
C TRP A 30 3.66 17.40 -1.64
N GLN A 31 3.56 18.50 -0.90
CA GLN A 31 3.05 18.50 0.47
C GLN A 31 1.60 18.01 0.53
N ALA A 32 0.76 18.51 -0.38
CA ALA A 32 -0.62 18.06 -0.50
C ALA A 32 -0.69 16.57 -0.89
N SER A 33 0.26 16.07 -1.69
CA SER A 33 0.36 14.66 -2.04
C SER A 33 0.73 13.79 -0.84
N ILE A 34 1.69 14.21 -0.01
CA ILE A 34 2.06 13.51 1.23
C ILE A 34 0.85 13.44 2.16
N ARG A 35 0.22 14.60 2.44
CA ARG A 35 -0.93 14.68 3.32
C ARG A 35 -2.09 13.80 2.84
N LYS A 36 -2.41 13.82 1.54
CA LYS A 36 -3.45 12.94 0.97
C LYS A 36 -3.11 11.46 1.15
N ASN A 37 -1.84 11.09 1.05
CA ASN A 37 -1.40 9.72 1.27
C ASN A 37 -1.53 9.30 2.74
N GLU A 38 -1.15 10.18 3.68
CA GLU A 38 -1.33 9.97 5.12
C GLU A 38 -2.81 9.81 5.48
N GLU A 39 -3.66 10.73 5.02
CA GLU A 39 -5.12 10.68 5.23
C GLU A 39 -5.73 9.37 4.70
N ARG A 40 -5.23 8.86 3.56
CA ARG A 40 -5.65 7.57 2.99
C ARG A 40 -5.27 6.40 3.89
N ILE A 41 -4.03 6.38 4.40
CA ILE A 41 -3.53 5.33 5.30
C ILE A 41 -4.29 5.35 6.62
N GLU A 42 -4.47 6.53 7.22
CA GLU A 42 -5.21 6.69 8.47
C GLU A 42 -6.66 6.22 8.33
N ARG A 43 -7.33 6.58 7.23
CA ARG A 43 -8.69 6.13 6.94
C ARG A 43 -8.77 4.61 6.83
N TYR A 44 -7.80 3.98 6.18
CA TYR A 44 -7.73 2.52 6.09
C TYR A 44 -7.63 1.87 7.48
N VAL A 45 -6.75 2.39 8.33
CA VAL A 45 -6.53 1.88 9.70
C VAL A 45 -7.77 2.06 10.59
N ARG A 46 -8.42 3.23 10.53
CA ARG A 46 -9.50 3.62 11.46
C ARG A 46 -10.90 3.16 11.03
N VAL A 47 -11.18 3.13 9.72
CA VAL A 47 -12.55 2.94 9.21
C VAL A 47 -12.75 1.53 8.67
N ARG A 48 -11.82 1.03 7.85
CA ARG A 48 -12.04 -0.21 7.09
C ARG A 48 -11.82 -1.47 7.91
N GLY A 49 -11.00 -1.40 8.96
CA GLY A 49 -10.62 -2.54 9.79
C GLY A 49 -10.55 -2.23 11.28
N ARG A 50 -11.60 -1.60 11.81
CA ARG A 50 -11.69 -1.29 13.25
C ARG A 50 -11.67 -2.60 14.02
N MET A 51 -10.58 -2.83 14.75
CA MET A 51 -10.45 -3.90 15.73
C MET A 51 -10.61 -3.26 17.11
N GLU A 52 -11.38 -3.90 17.97
CA GLU A 52 -11.52 -3.49 19.36
C GLU A 52 -10.78 -4.51 20.21
N LEU A 53 -9.65 -4.09 20.77
CA LEU A 53 -8.80 -4.89 21.61
C LEU A 53 -8.65 -4.17 22.95
N ALA A 54 -8.77 -4.92 24.05
CA ALA A 54 -8.66 -4.35 25.39
C ALA A 54 -7.23 -3.87 25.70
N ASP A 55 -6.23 -4.55 25.13
CA ASP A 55 -4.82 -4.18 25.26
C ASP A 55 -4.46 -3.08 24.24
N SER A 56 -4.08 -1.90 24.75
CA SER A 56 -3.75 -0.73 23.93
C SER A 56 -2.43 -0.89 23.16
N ALA A 57 -1.45 -1.61 23.69
CA ALA A 57 -0.19 -1.86 23.00
C ALA A 57 -0.41 -2.84 21.84
N PHE A 58 -1.24 -3.86 22.06
CA PHE A 58 -1.61 -4.79 21.00
C PHE A 58 -2.47 -4.12 19.92
N LEU A 59 -3.42 -3.26 20.31
CA LEU A 59 -4.20 -2.44 19.38
C LEU A 59 -3.31 -1.52 18.55
N GLN A 60 -2.31 -0.89 19.16
CA GLN A 60 -1.34 -0.04 18.47
C GLN A 60 -0.55 -0.83 17.43
N THR A 61 -0.08 -2.03 17.80
CA THR A 61 0.65 -2.93 16.89
C THR A 61 -0.23 -3.32 15.70
N ALA A 62 -1.48 -3.74 15.94
CA ALA A 62 -2.43 -4.06 14.88
C ALA A 62 -2.70 -2.85 13.96
N ASN A 63 -2.76 -1.64 14.51
CA ASN A 63 -2.92 -0.42 13.72
C ASN A 63 -1.70 -0.14 12.84
N TRP A 64 -0.48 -0.33 13.33
CA TRP A 64 0.73 -0.22 12.53
C TRP A 64 0.79 -1.28 11.42
N SER A 65 0.44 -2.53 11.71
CA SER A 65 0.38 -3.59 10.69
C SER A 65 -0.61 -3.23 9.58
N LYS A 66 -1.80 -2.71 9.91
CA LYS A 66 -2.76 -2.19 8.92
C LYS A 66 -2.19 -1.02 8.12
N ALA A 67 -1.49 -0.10 8.77
CA ALA A 67 -0.87 1.05 8.10
C ALA A 67 0.18 0.60 7.09
N MET A 68 0.98 -0.40 7.42
CA MET A 68 1.96 -1.01 6.51
C MET A 68 1.30 -1.61 5.27
N LEU A 69 0.15 -2.29 5.41
CA LEU A 69 -0.58 -2.82 4.26
C LEU A 69 -1.13 -1.71 3.35
N ALA A 70 -1.59 -0.59 3.91
CA ALA A 70 -2.06 0.55 3.14
C ALA A 70 -0.93 1.35 2.47
N ALA A 71 0.21 1.46 3.15
CA ALA A 71 1.39 2.18 2.65
C ALA A 71 2.08 1.43 1.51
N ASN A 72 2.18 0.10 1.62
CA ASN A 72 2.88 -0.76 0.66
C ASN A 72 1.99 -1.29 -0.47
N GLN A 73 0.90 -0.59 -0.83
CA GLN A 73 0.07 -0.98 -1.97
C GLN A 73 0.87 -0.88 -3.27
N HIS A 74 0.91 -1.97 -4.04
CA HIS A 74 1.58 -1.99 -5.32
C HIS A 74 0.59 -1.78 -6.47
N TYR A 75 0.99 -0.96 -7.44
CA TYR A 75 0.17 -0.65 -8.61
C TYR A 75 0.87 -1.12 -9.89
N LEU A 76 0.23 -2.05 -10.60
CA LEU A 76 0.65 -2.49 -11.92
C LEU A 76 -0.48 -2.16 -12.91
N ASN A 77 -0.17 -1.43 -13.98
CA ASN A 77 -1.16 -1.02 -14.98
C ASN A 77 -2.42 -0.34 -14.39
N LYS A 78 -2.22 0.52 -13.38
CA LYS A 78 -3.28 1.21 -12.62
C LYS A 78 -4.19 0.29 -11.80
N GLN A 79 -3.87 -0.99 -11.68
CA GLN A 79 -4.55 -1.94 -10.81
C GLN A 79 -3.72 -2.16 -9.55
N ILE A 80 -4.40 -2.22 -8.40
CA ILE A 80 -3.75 -2.68 -7.17
C ILE A 80 -3.54 -4.18 -7.34
N VAL A 81 -2.30 -4.63 -7.18
CA VAL A 81 -1.96 -6.05 -7.20
C VAL A 81 -1.50 -6.47 -5.81
N PRO A 82 -1.77 -7.72 -5.41
CA PRO A 82 -1.16 -8.28 -4.22
C PRO A 82 0.36 -8.19 -4.40
N MET A 83 1.02 -7.57 -3.44
CA MET A 83 2.45 -7.66 -3.25
C MET A 83 2.66 -7.75 -1.75
N PRO A 84 3.49 -8.67 -1.27
CA PRO A 84 3.82 -8.67 0.14
C PRO A 84 4.53 -7.37 0.51
N CYS A 85 4.29 -6.94 1.76
CA CYS A 85 5.06 -5.90 2.45
C CYS A 85 6.56 -6.11 2.14
N PRO A 86 7.35 -5.07 1.81
CA PRO A 86 8.61 -5.18 1.07
C PRO A 86 9.51 -6.29 1.61
N ALA A 87 9.38 -7.46 1.01
CA ALA A 87 10.43 -8.46 1.04
C ALA A 87 11.48 -7.95 0.06
N GLU A 88 12.76 -8.08 0.39
CA GLU A 88 13.88 -7.62 -0.43
C GLU A 88 14.01 -8.36 -1.79
N TYR A 89 12.97 -9.13 -2.17
CA TYR A 89 12.88 -9.87 -3.41
C TYR A 89 11.96 -9.17 -4.40
N ASN A 90 12.40 -9.09 -5.64
CA ASN A 90 11.68 -8.51 -6.78
C ASN A 90 10.69 -9.49 -7.44
N PHE A 91 10.28 -10.55 -6.73
CA PHE A 91 9.43 -11.62 -7.27
C PHE A 91 8.17 -11.79 -6.44
N TYR A 92 7.08 -12.15 -7.12
CA TYR A 92 5.79 -12.41 -6.52
C TYR A 92 5.74 -13.82 -5.93
N PHE A 93 5.48 -13.93 -4.63
CA PHE A 93 5.25 -15.23 -4.00
C PHE A 93 3.83 -15.35 -3.47
N THR A 94 3.11 -16.36 -3.95
CA THR A 94 1.76 -16.68 -3.49
C THR A 94 1.70 -16.94 -1.98
N HIS A 95 2.76 -17.52 -1.38
CA HIS A 95 2.77 -17.80 0.06
C HIS A 95 2.70 -16.53 0.92
N ASP A 96 3.42 -15.46 0.56
CA ASP A 96 3.39 -14.22 1.34
C ASP A 96 2.04 -13.51 1.22
N VAL A 97 1.43 -13.58 0.03
CA VAL A 97 0.07 -13.06 -0.20
C VAL A 97 -0.93 -13.82 0.65
N LEU A 98 -0.90 -15.15 0.63
CA LEU A 98 -1.79 -15.98 1.44
C LEU A 98 -1.58 -15.77 2.94
N LEU A 99 -0.33 -15.63 3.41
CA LEU A 99 -0.03 -15.35 4.81
C LEU A 99 -0.52 -13.96 5.23
N THR A 100 -0.33 -12.96 4.37
CA THR A 100 -0.87 -11.61 4.58
C THR A 100 -2.40 -11.64 4.62
N ASP A 101 -3.03 -12.40 3.72
CA ASP A 101 -4.48 -12.52 3.60
C ASP A 101 -5.10 -13.26 4.78
N LEU A 102 -4.40 -14.24 5.35
CA LEU A 102 -4.81 -14.90 6.59
C LEU A 102 -4.97 -13.89 7.74
N GLY A 103 -4.09 -12.90 7.82
CA GLY A 103 -4.20 -11.80 8.77
C GLY A 103 -5.23 -10.75 8.34
N ALA A 104 -5.32 -10.44 7.04
CA ALA A 104 -6.20 -9.39 6.54
C ALA A 104 -7.68 -9.78 6.52
N VAL A 105 -8.01 -11.07 6.41
CA VAL A 105 -9.40 -11.55 6.27
C VAL A 105 -10.29 -11.12 7.43
N VAL A 106 -9.72 -10.94 8.63
CA VAL A 106 -10.45 -10.56 9.84
C VAL A 106 -10.91 -9.10 9.82
N PHE A 107 -10.30 -8.24 8.99
CA PHE A 107 -10.59 -6.80 8.98
C PHE A 107 -10.77 -6.18 7.59
N ASP A 108 -10.32 -6.81 6.50
CA ASP A 108 -10.50 -6.34 5.11
C ASP A 108 -10.69 -7.52 4.15
N SER A 109 -11.81 -8.22 4.30
CA SER A 109 -12.18 -9.35 3.44
C SER A 109 -12.32 -8.97 1.95
N GLN A 110 -12.60 -7.70 1.64
CA GLN A 110 -12.69 -7.23 0.26
C GLN A 110 -11.30 -7.16 -0.40
N ARG A 111 -10.27 -6.77 0.33
CA ARG A 111 -8.88 -6.88 -0.15
C ARG A 111 -8.53 -8.33 -0.46
N VAL A 112 -8.76 -9.24 0.50
CA VAL A 112 -8.50 -10.68 0.33
C VAL A 112 -9.22 -11.24 -0.91
N LYS A 113 -10.50 -10.89 -1.10
CA LYS A 113 -11.25 -11.28 -2.30
C LYS A 113 -10.58 -10.80 -3.59
N ASN A 114 -10.11 -9.56 -3.63
CA ASN A 114 -9.45 -9.01 -4.82
C ASN A 114 -8.12 -9.71 -5.09
N ASP A 115 -7.35 -10.01 -4.05
CA ASP A 115 -6.05 -10.69 -4.15
C ASP A 115 -6.21 -12.13 -4.67
N LEU A 116 -7.21 -12.86 -4.16
CA LEU A 116 -7.56 -14.20 -4.66
C LEU A 116 -8.08 -14.18 -6.11
N LEU A 117 -8.86 -13.17 -6.49
CA LEU A 117 -9.28 -12.99 -7.89
C LEU A 117 -8.11 -12.68 -8.82
N TYR A 118 -7.14 -11.90 -8.34
CA TYR A 118 -5.91 -11.62 -9.07
C TYR A 118 -5.09 -12.90 -9.27
N LEU A 119 -4.85 -13.67 -8.21
CA LEU A 119 -4.20 -14.98 -8.27
C LEU A 119 -4.88 -15.92 -9.27
N ARG A 120 -6.21 -16.00 -9.22
CA ARG A 120 -7.00 -16.78 -10.17
C ARG A 120 -6.78 -16.34 -11.60
N SER A 121 -6.66 -15.04 -11.85
CA SER A 121 -6.44 -14.51 -13.21
C SER A 121 -5.07 -14.86 -13.79
N LEU A 122 -4.10 -15.19 -12.94
CA LEU A 122 -2.77 -15.66 -13.32
C LEU A 122 -2.66 -17.19 -13.41
N THR A 123 -3.68 -17.92 -12.95
CA THR A 123 -3.67 -19.39 -12.90
C THR A 123 -3.86 -19.97 -14.31
N GLN A 124 -2.99 -20.90 -14.70
CA GLN A 124 -3.07 -21.65 -15.95
C GLN A 124 -3.67 -23.05 -15.73
N SER A 125 -4.01 -23.76 -16.80
CA SER A 125 -4.68 -25.07 -16.73
C SER A 125 -3.88 -26.16 -16.00
N ASP A 126 -2.56 -26.01 -15.94
CA ASP A 126 -1.60 -26.92 -15.29
C ASP A 126 -1.07 -26.37 -13.96
N SER A 127 -1.57 -25.21 -13.52
CA SER A 127 -1.13 -24.61 -12.26
C SER A 127 -1.59 -25.43 -11.07
N VAL A 128 -0.65 -25.74 -10.17
CA VAL A 128 -0.96 -26.30 -8.85
C VAL A 128 -1.14 -25.14 -7.88
N LEU A 129 -2.39 -24.93 -7.46
CA LEU A 129 -2.69 -23.99 -6.39
C LEU A 129 -2.41 -24.67 -5.03
N PRO A 130 -1.68 -24.01 -4.11
CA PRO A 130 -1.46 -24.52 -2.75
C PRO A 130 -2.74 -24.57 -1.92
#